data_AF-A0A925C878-F1
#
_entry.id   AF-A0A925C878-F1
#
_cell.length_a   1.000
_cell.length_b   1.000
_cell.length_c   1.000
_cell.angle_alpha   90.00
_cell.angle_beta   90.00
_cell.angle_gamma   90.00
#
_symmetry.space_group_name_H-M   'P 1'
#
loop_
_entity.id
_entity.type
_entity.pdbx_description
1 polymer ?
#
loop_
_entity_poly.entity_id
_entity_poly.type
_entity_poly.pdbx_seq_one_letter_code
_entity_poly.pdbx_strand_id
1 'polypeptide(L)' 'MRKGIHPDYHFVNVVLNDGTSYRTRTTWGEPDAKLTLD' A
#
# COMPACT_ATOMS: atom_id res chain seq x y z
N MET A 1 9.56 -3.62 -15.70
CA MET A 1 10.50 -3.57 -14.56
C MET A 1 11.93 -3.51 -15.09
N ARG A 2 12.44 -2.32 -15.43
CA ARG A 2 13.88 -2.07 -15.57
C ARG A 2 14.37 -1.55 -14.21
N LYS A 3 15.46 -2.10 -13.67
CA LYS A 3 16.08 -1.61 -12.44
C LYS A 3 16.52 -0.15 -12.65
N GLY A 4 16.04 0.78 -11.84
CA GLY A 4 16.52 2.17 -11.78
C GLY A 4 15.52 3.28 -12.14
N ILE A 5 14.35 2.97 -12.71
CA ILE A 5 13.35 4.00 -13.10
C ILE A 5 11.95 3.70 -12.57
N HIS A 6 11.82 2.73 -11.66
CA HIS A 6 10.52 2.36 -11.11
C HIS A 6 10.40 2.91 -9.68
N PRO A 7 9.26 3.52 -9.34
CA PRO A 7 8.94 3.87 -7.97
C PRO A 7 9.03 2.65 -7.05
N ASP A 8 9.37 2.87 -5.78
CA ASP A 8 9.39 1.83 -4.75
C ASP A 8 7.95 1.44 -4.37
N TYR A 9 7.29 0.70 -5.27
CA TYR A 9 6.01 0.08 -5.01
C TYR A 9 6.18 -0.96 -3.91
N HIS A 10 5.46 -0.77 -2.82
CA HIS A 10 5.41 -1.70 -1.70
C HIS A 10 3.97 -2.18 -1.51
N PHE A 11 3.83 -3.34 -0.86
CA PHE A 11 2.50 -3.82 -0.49
C PHE A 11 2.06 -3.07 0.77
N VAL A 12 0.87 -2.50 0.71
CA VAL A 12 0.22 -1.81 1.83
C VAL A 12 -1.09 -2.53 2.14
N ASN A 13 -1.44 -2.58 3.41
CA ASN A 13 -2.71 -3.12 3.86
C ASN A 13 -3.67 -1.96 4.13
N VAL A 14 -4.59 -1.74 3.20
CA VAL A 14 -5.59 -0.67 3.33
C VAL A 14 -6.76 -1.22 4.14
N VAL A 15 -7.08 -0.55 5.23
CA VAL A 15 -8.20 -0.89 6.10
C VAL A 15 -9.33 0.10 5.81
N LEU A 16 -10.45 -0.43 5.33
CA LEU A 16 -11.69 0.33 5.12
C LEU A 16 -12.45 0.43 6.45
N ASN A 17 -13.20 1.50 6.63
CA ASN A 17 -14.10 1.68 7.79
C ASN A 17 -15.16 0.58 7.91
N ASP A 18 -15.47 -0.10 6.81
CA ASP A 18 -16.40 -1.23 6.75
C ASP A 18 -15.79 -2.55 7.27
N GLY A 19 -14.57 -2.51 7.84
CA GLY A 19 -13.89 -3.66 8.45
C GLY A 19 -13.20 -4.60 7.45
N THR A 20 -13.29 -4.31 6.15
CA THR A 20 -12.58 -5.07 5.12
C THR A 20 -11.16 -4.52 4.93
N SER A 21 -10.19 -5.43 4.86
CA SER A 21 -8.80 -5.09 4.54
C SER A 21 -8.44 -5.64 3.17
N TYR A 22 -7.88 -4.82 2.30
CA TYR A 22 -7.38 -5.27 1.01
C TYR A 22 -5.92 -4.86 0.81
N ARG A 23 -5.16 -5.77 0.19
CA ARG A 23 -3.75 -5.59 -0.10
C ARG A 23 -3.59 -4.96 -1.48
N THR A 24 -3.09 -3.74 -1.52
CA THR A 24 -2.79 -3.03 -2.76
C THR A 24 -1.30 -2.73 -2.84
N ARG A 25 -0.74 -2.77 -4.05
CA ARG A 25 0.61 -2.25 -4.30
C ARG A 25 0.52 -0.75 -4.52
N THR A 26 1.00 0.02 -3.55
CA THR A 26 1.04 1.48 -3.62
C THR A 26 2.49 1.94 -3.46
N THR A 27 2.76 3.17 -3.86
CA THR A 27 4.03 3.87 -3.53
C THR A 27 3.87 4.73 -2.27
N TRP A 28 2.78 4.55 -1.53
CA TRP A 28 2.33 5.46 -0.48
C TRP A 28 2.35 4.76 0.87
N GLY A 29 3.13 5.30 1.80
CA GLY A 29 3.30 4.76 3.14
C GLY A 29 4.61 4.02 3.32
N GLU A 30 4.70 3.29 4.43
CA GLU A 30 5.76 2.33 4.69
C GLU A 30 5.30 0.93 4.27
N PRO A 31 6.22 0.00 3.93
CA PRO A 31 5.88 -1.41 3.76
C PRO A 31 5.13 -1.93 5.00
N ASP A 32 3.98 -2.57 4.80
CA ASP A 32 3.07 -3.06 5.86
C ASP A 32 2.40 -1.98 6.74
N ALA A 33 2.45 -0.70 6.37
CA ALA A 33 1.66 0.33 7.04
C ALA A 33 0.16 0.04 6.94
N LYS A 34 -0.57 0.20 8.05
CA LYS A 34 -2.04 0.21 8.06
C LYS A 34 -2.51 1.58 7.62
N LEU A 35 -3.04 1.65 6.40
CA LEU A 35 -3.64 2.87 5.88
C LEU A 35 -5.13 2.83 6.24
N THR A 36 -5.48 3.55 7.31
CA THR A 36 -6.88 3.79 7.70
C THR A 36 -7.43 4.94 6.89
N LEU A 37 -8.44 4.65 6.07
CA LEU A 37 -9.26 5.67 5.40
C LEU A 37 -10.37 6.06 6.36
N ASP A 38 -10.22 7.17 7.09
CA ASP A 38 -11.31 7.82 7.84
C ASP A 38 -12.30 8.50 6.88
#